data_AF-O76477-F1
#
_entry.id   AF-O76477-F1
#
_cell.length_a   1.000
_cell.length_b   1.000
_cell.length_c   1.000
_cell.angle_alpha   90.00
_cell.angle_beta   90.00
_cell.angle_gamma   90.00
#
_symmetry.space_group_name_H-M   'P 1'
#
loop_
_entity.id
_entity.type
_entity.pdbx_description
1 polymer ?
#
loop_
_entity_poly.entity_id
_entity_poly.type
_entity_poly.pdbx_seq_one_letter_code
_entity_poly.pdbx_strand_id
1 'polypeptide(L)' 'VHRDLAARNVLIGVDYIMKIADFGLARDIFKNDVYMKDTQGLVPVKWMAPESLFDKIYTSSSDVWSF' A
#
# COMPACT_ATOMS: atom_id res chain seq x y z
N VAL A 1 -4.46 5.61 -2.37
CA VAL A 1 -3.81 4.54 -1.56
C VAL A 1 -2.74 3.88 -2.40
N HIS A 2 -1.53 3.71 -1.86
CA HIS A 2 -0.38 3.12 -2.56
C HIS A 2 -0.48 1.59 -2.63
N ARG A 3 -0.93 0.93 -1.55
CA ARG A 3 -1.17 -0.53 -1.45
C ARG A 3 0.04 -1.45 -1.53
N ASP A 4 1.19 -0.91 -1.86
CA ASP A 4 2.47 -1.60 -1.77
C ASP A 4 3.57 -0.67 -1.25
N LEU A 5 3.29 0.10 -0.19
CA LEU A 5 4.33 0.93 0.41
C LEU A 5 5.31 0.02 1.16
N ALA A 6 6.56 0.01 0.72
CA ALA A 6 7.64 -0.77 1.31
C ALA A 6 8.99 -0.15 0.96
N ALA A 7 10.02 -0.44 1.75
CA ALA A 7 11.38 0.09 1.51
C ALA A 7 11.91 -0.22 0.10
N ARG A 8 11.55 -1.37 -0.49
CA ARG A 8 11.89 -1.74 -1.88
C ARG A 8 11.32 -0.78 -2.93
N ASN A 9 10.23 -0.09 -2.60
CA ASN A 9 9.51 0.86 -3.46
C ASN A 9 9.84 2.32 -3.10
N VAL A 10 10.89 2.53 -2.29
CA VAL A 10 11.45 3.86 -2.00
C VAL A 10 12.79 3.99 -2.71
N LEU A 11 12.88 4.98 -3.60
CA LEU A 11 14.11 5.33 -4.30
C LEU A 11 14.90 6.38 -3.51
N ILE A 12 16.22 6.21 -3.45
CA ILE A 12 17.13 7.17 -2.80
C ILE A 12 17.83 8.00 -3.88
N GLY A 13 17.62 9.31 -3.84
CA GLY A 13 18.26 10.29 -4.72
C GLY A 13 19.49 10.95 -4.10
N VAL A 14 19.98 12.00 -4.77
CA VAL A 14 21.05 12.87 -4.26
C VAL A 14 20.62 13.49 -2.93
N ASP A 15 21.59 13.70 -2.04
CA ASP A 15 21.38 14.25 -0.68
C ASP A 15 20.39 13.44 0.17
N TYR A 16 20.34 12.12 -0.04
CA TYR A 16 19.44 11.21 0.67
C TYR A 16 17.94 11.54 0.53
N ILE A 17 17.56 12.26 -0.53
CA ILE A 17 16.15 12.56 -0.81
C ILE A 17 15.43 11.27 -1.22
N MET A 18 14.44 10.87 -0.42
CA MET A 18 13.64 9.68 -0.68
C MET A 18 12.41 10.01 -1.55
N LYS A 19 12.13 9.17 -2.55
CA LYS A 19 10.95 9.28 -3.42
C LYS A 19 10.21 7.96 -3.49
N ILE A 20 8.89 8.01 -3.32
CA ILE A 20 8.01 6.84 -3.46
C ILE A 20 7.90 6.49 -4.95
N ALA A 21 8.01 5.20 -5.26
CA ALA A 21 7.92 4.64 -6.61
C ALA A 21 7.05 3.37 -6.62
N ASP A 22 6.84 2.82 -7.82
CA ASP A 22 5.97 1.66 -8.08
C ASP A 22 4.48 1.86 -7.73
N PHE A 23 3.83 2.70 -8.53
CA PHE A 23 2.39 2.95 -8.46
C PHE A 23 1.55 1.91 -9.22
N GLY A 24 2.10 0.76 -9.60
CA GLY A 24 1.38 -0.26 -10.39
C GLY A 24 0.12 -0.80 -9.71
N LEU A 25 0.06 -0.71 -8.38
CA LEU A 25 -1.09 -1.08 -7.55
C LEU A 25 -1.84 0.12 -6.95
N ALA A 26 -1.33 1.34 -7.16
CA ALA A 26 -1.91 2.55 -6.61
C ALA A 26 -3.27 2.84 -7.25
N ARG A 27 -4.26 3.18 -6.43
CA ARG A 27 -5.59 3.59 -6.93
C ARG A 27 -6.20 4.72 -6.10
N ASP A 28 -7.03 5.46 -6.81
CA ASP A 28 -7.82 6.54 -6.26
C ASP A 28 -8.96 6.00 -5.39
N ILE A 29 -9.10 6.55 -4.19
CA ILE A 29 -10.07 6.16 -3.15
C ILE A 29 -11.24 7.13 -3.05
N PHE A 30 -11.24 8.24 -3.81
CA PHE A 30 -12.29 9.26 -3.70
C PHE A 30 -13.71 8.80 -4.03
N LYS A 31 -13.90 7.58 -4.56
CA LYS A 31 -15.23 7.08 -4.95
C LYS A 31 -15.86 6.05 -4.02
N ASN A 32 -15.09 5.45 -3.10
CA ASN A 32 -15.55 4.52 -2.07
C ASN A 32 -14.39 4.29 -1.10
N ASP A 33 -14.52 4.72 0.16
CA ASP A 33 -13.47 4.67 1.19
C ASP A 33 -12.97 3.25 1.54
N VAL A 34 -13.67 2.22 1.07
CA VAL A 34 -13.38 0.82 1.35
C VAL A 34 -13.30 0.07 0.03
N TYR A 35 -12.13 -0.50 -0.24
CA TYR A 35 -11.93 -1.42 -1.35
C TYR A 35 -11.70 -2.83 -0.84
N MET A 36 -12.45 -3.79 -1.40
CA MET A 36 -12.24 -5.24 -1.22
C MET A 36 -11.56 -5.81 -2.47
N LYS A 37 -10.35 -6.36 -2.32
CA LYS A 37 -9.64 -7.02 -3.42
C LYS A 37 -10.01 -8.50 -3.50
N ASP A 38 -10.58 -8.97 -4.61
CA ASP A 38 -11.00 -10.37 -4.73
C ASP A 38 -9.93 -11.33 -5.31
N THR A 39 -8.72 -10.83 -5.59
CA THR A 39 -7.68 -11.60 -6.28
C THR A 39 -6.77 -12.38 -5.33
N GLN A 40 -6.64 -13.69 -5.53
CA GLN A 40 -5.70 -14.59 -4.82
C GLN A 40 -4.25 -14.45 -5.33
N GLY A 41 -3.71 -13.23 -5.36
CA GLY A 41 -2.31 -12.99 -5.70
C GLY A 41 -1.38 -13.16 -4.49
N LEU A 42 -0.07 -13.22 -4.74
CA LEU A 42 0.92 -13.05 -3.67
C LEU A 42 0.72 -11.68 -3.02
N VAL A 43 0.57 -11.65 -1.69
CA VAL A 43 0.36 -10.43 -0.89
C VAL A 43 1.46 -10.27 0.16
N PRO A 44 1.91 -9.04 0.45
CA PRO A 44 3.03 -8.78 1.36
C PRO A 44 2.59 -8.84 2.83
N VAL A 45 2.27 -10.03 3.34
CA VAL A 45 1.64 -10.27 4.65
C VAL A 45 2.30 -9.50 5.82
N LYS A 46 3.64 -9.37 5.83
CA LYS A 46 4.37 -8.69 6.92
C LYS A 46 4.17 -7.17 6.99
N TRP A 47 3.62 -6.56 5.93
CA TRP A 47 3.40 -5.11 5.83
C TRP A 47 1.92 -4.74 5.76
N MET A 48 1.04 -5.72 5.91
CA MET A 48 -0.40 -5.50 5.84
C MET A 48 -0.97 -5.14 7.21
N ALA A 49 -1.85 -4.15 7.24
CA ALA A 49 -2.66 -3.85 8.40
C ALA A 49 -3.61 -5.04 8.71
N PRO A 50 -4.04 -5.22 9.97
CA PRO A 50 -4.94 -6.32 10.36
C PRO A 50 -6.22 -6.38 9.51
N GLU A 51 -6.86 -5.23 9.28
CA GLU A 51 -8.06 -5.11 8.44
C GLU A 51 -7.79 -5.46 6.96
N SER A 52 -6.57 -5.20 6.47
CA SER A 52 -6.15 -5.62 5.14
C SER A 52 -5.89 -7.12 5.06
N LEU A 53 -5.45 -7.74 6.16
CA LEU A 53 -5.13 -9.16 6.23
C LEU A 53 -6.38 -10.04 6.32
N PHE A 54 -7.33 -9.66 7.19
CA PHE A 54 -8.53 -10.48 7.44
C PHE A 54 -9.68 -10.12 6.51
N ASP A 55 -9.92 -8.82 6.31
CA ASP A 55 -11.12 -8.33 5.63
C ASP A 55 -10.83 -7.80 4.22
N LYS A 56 -9.56 -7.85 3.80
CA LYS A 56 -9.07 -7.30 2.54
C LYS A 56 -9.45 -5.83 2.35
N ILE A 57 -9.56 -5.09 3.45
CA ILE A 57 -9.89 -3.67 3.49
C ILE A 57 -8.61 -2.85 3.33
N TYR A 58 -8.60 -1.91 2.37
CA TYR A 58 -7.48 -1.01 2.13
C TYR A 58 -7.94 0.45 2.20
N THR A 59 -7.37 1.19 3.14
CA THR A 59 -7.66 2.60 3.44
C THR A 59 -6.37 3.41 3.57
N SER A 60 -6.48 4.73 3.71
CA SER A 60 -5.33 5.57 4.06
C SER A 60 -4.68 5.14 5.39
N SER A 61 -5.47 4.68 6.36
CA SER A 61 -4.95 4.18 7.64
C SER A 61 -4.14 2.89 7.49
N SER A 62 -4.51 2.01 6.55
CA SER A 62 -3.71 0.83 6.25
C SER A 62 -2.37 1.19 5.59
N ASP A 63 -2.30 2.26 4.80
CA ASP A 63 -1.02 2.78 4.28
C ASP A 63 -0.16 3.35 5.44
N VAL A 64 -0.78 3.97 6.47
CA VAL A 64 -0.06 4.43 7.69
C VAL A 64 0.54 3.25 8.47
N TRP A 65 -0.15 2.12 8.57
CA TRP A 65 0.41 0.92 9.21
C TRP A 65 1.68 0.41 8.51
N SER A 66 1.72 0.53 7.18
CA SER A 66 2.83 0.04 6.37
C SER A 66 4.07 0.96 6.32
N PHE A 67 3.93 2.22 6.77
CA PHE A 67 5.02 3.20 6.88
C PHE A 67 5.87 2.95 8.13
#